data_AF-A0A812P101-F1
#
_entry.id   AF-A0A812P101-F1
#
_cell.length_a   1.000
_cell.length_b   1.000
_cell.length_c   1.000
_cell.angle_alpha   90.00
_cell.angle_beta   90.00
_cell.angle_gamma   90.00
#
_symmetry.space_group_name_H-M   'P 1'
#
loop_
_entity.id
_entity.type
_entity.pdbx_description
1 polymer ?
#
loop_
_entity_poly.entity_id
_entity_poly.type
_entity_poly.pdbx_seq_one_letter_code
_entity_poly.pdbx_strand_id
1 'polypeptide(L)'
;MVTFVVRGQTYSEQVPRKSLTDEVSPVLRAMVEERQDDDTFRRGEQDSQGRYVLEGPTNAKAFSLLVECVRQGGNLPQMEMAKRIQDLDLEARVEACRYVDYYLLPGRSKMQLTKELLASLVCEEVPPAEVLDLSQLGLCRSEMIMERISLAGLRLSNLRLENSHVKKIEIHRCDLFDCDLSFTVTAGEVKVTSSRMENVQFGVFTMVASVEESQLIHCNFRVAEELFVADSELDSCTFKGSDEDRKDRQFISAIFNHTDLHGDITLPFDRVVCERTYFHGRVLRMTKGGSTISLRRAKLRTLPRIECEGKIVLCLEDCDLLESLTFQGMRLQLRGVHCAKPCEFREVEFATKVCDIVFPRSSRFVNVRFKDGLQACVASACRFEYCNLGFGQDAVADCLLTQCHFQSCHFPFLEDCSPVANFAGSQFIACRIQWSGPFAHEESFVINSHWLRKWNLASCSVSDSHG
;
A
#
# COMPACT_ATOMS: atom_id res chain seq x y z
N MET A 1 11.42 43.62 37.51
CA MET A 1 11.26 42.96 36.20
C MET A 1 12.60 42.95 35.49
N VAL A 2 12.83 42.00 34.59
CA VAL A 2 13.97 41.98 33.66
C VAL A 2 13.41 42.13 32.25
N THR A 3 14.00 43.00 31.44
CA THR A 3 13.56 43.26 30.07
C THR A 3 14.51 42.60 29.10
N PHE A 4 13.96 41.83 28.16
CA PHE A 4 14.68 41.19 27.07
C PHE A 4 14.27 41.79 25.74
N VAL A 5 15.23 41.94 24.83
CA VAL A 5 15.04 42.38 23.44
C VAL A 5 15.72 41.40 22.51
N VAL A 6 15.18 41.22 21.31
CA VAL A 6 15.84 40.42 20.27
C VAL A 6 16.75 41.33 19.45
N ARG A 7 17.96 40.86 19.13
CA ARG A 7 18.97 41.63 18.39
C ARG A 7 18.41 42.09 17.05
N GLY A 8 18.56 43.38 16.76
CA GLY A 8 18.07 43.98 15.51
C GLY A 8 16.56 44.17 15.46
N GLN A 9 15.83 43.86 16.53
CA GLN A 9 14.38 43.96 16.60
C GLN A 9 13.93 45.05 17.57
N THR A 10 12.70 45.55 17.38
CA THR A 10 12.16 46.69 18.16
C THR A 10 11.27 46.26 19.32
N TYR A 11 10.80 45.01 19.34
CA TYR A 11 9.95 44.50 20.40
C TYR A 11 10.77 44.03 21.61
N SER A 12 10.14 44.09 22.78
CA SER A 12 10.73 43.74 24.06
C SER A 12 9.72 43.04 24.93
N GLU A 13 10.17 42.10 25.76
CA GLU A 13 9.31 41.40 26.70
C GLU A 13 9.88 41.48 28.11
N GLN A 14 8.99 41.61 29.09
CA GLN A 14 9.36 41.66 30.50
C GLN A 14 9.11 40.33 31.20
N VAL A 15 10.05 39.91 32.04
CA VAL A 15 9.94 38.69 32.85
C VAL A 15 10.18 39.03 34.32
N PRO A 16 9.34 38.54 35.26
CA PRO A 16 9.65 38.63 36.68
C PRO A 16 10.95 37.89 36.98
N ARG A 17 11.90 38.53 37.68
CA ARG A 17 13.21 37.90 38.01
C ARG A 17 13.03 36.57 38.74
N LYS A 18 11.98 36.45 39.56
CA LYS A 18 11.59 35.21 40.27
C LYS A 18 11.18 34.05 39.37
N SER A 19 10.81 34.31 38.12
CA SER A 19 10.43 33.27 37.14
C SER A 19 11.64 32.73 36.37
N LEU A 20 12.80 33.37 36.50
CA LEU A 20 14.06 32.93 35.89
C LEU A 20 14.76 31.95 36.82
N THR A 21 14.46 30.66 36.69
CA THR A 21 15.08 29.59 37.49
C THR A 21 15.85 28.62 36.60
N ASP A 22 16.74 27.81 37.17
CA ASP A 22 17.50 26.79 36.43
C ASP A 22 16.56 25.72 35.84
N GLU A 23 15.40 25.51 36.46
CA GLU A 23 14.39 24.56 36.00
C GLU A 23 13.56 25.09 34.83
N VAL A 24 13.41 26.41 34.68
CA VAL A 24 12.51 27.04 33.69
C VAL A 24 13.26 27.53 32.47
N SER A 25 14.39 28.21 32.67
CA SER A 25 15.27 28.66 31.59
C SER A 25 16.65 28.98 32.17
N PRO A 26 17.54 27.98 32.26
CA PRO A 26 18.88 28.18 32.81
C PRO A 26 19.70 29.19 32.00
N VAL A 27 19.42 29.32 30.69
CA VAL A 27 20.04 30.32 29.81
C VAL A 27 19.70 31.73 30.26
N LEU A 28 18.40 32.06 30.36
CA LEU A 28 17.98 33.40 30.75
C LEU A 28 18.38 33.73 32.19
N ARG A 29 18.38 32.74 33.09
CA ARG A 29 18.88 32.91 34.45
C ARG A 29 20.37 33.25 34.46
N ALA A 30 21.20 32.48 33.77
CA ALA A 30 22.65 32.70 33.70
C ALA A 30 23.01 34.05 33.05
N MET A 31 22.20 34.55 32.11
CA MET A 31 22.42 35.88 31.53
C MET A 31 22.21 37.01 32.55
N VAL A 32 21.32 36.82 33.52
CA VAL A 32 20.86 37.85 34.48
C VAL A 32 21.57 37.74 35.84
N GLU A 33 21.98 36.54 36.24
CA GLU A 33 22.71 36.29 37.47
C GLU A 33 24.21 36.30 37.20
N GLU A 34 24.94 37.17 37.91
CA GLU A 34 26.40 37.17 37.93
C GLU A 34 26.88 35.87 38.60
N ARG A 35 27.20 34.84 37.82
CA ARG A 35 28.00 33.72 38.33
C ARG A 35 29.46 34.21 38.39
N GLN A 36 29.96 34.46 39.60
CA GLN A 36 31.33 34.93 39.84
C GLN A 36 32.41 33.85 39.64
N ASP A 37 32.03 32.57 39.46
CA ASP A 37 32.97 31.45 39.68
C ASP A 37 33.26 30.55 38.47
N ASP A 38 32.76 30.83 37.26
CA ASP A 38 33.10 30.00 36.08
C ASP A 38 33.31 30.85 34.81
N ASP A 39 34.54 30.84 34.29
CA ASP A 39 35.00 31.51 33.06
C ASP A 39 34.28 31.04 31.77
N THR A 40 33.34 30.10 31.87
CA THR A 40 32.63 29.53 30.72
C THR A 40 31.36 30.29 30.31
N PHE A 41 30.77 31.11 31.18
CA PHE A 41 29.53 31.85 30.86
C PHE A 41 29.78 33.35 30.71
N ARG A 42 29.87 33.81 29.46
CA ARG A 42 29.93 35.25 29.15
C ARG A 42 28.66 35.95 29.62
N ARG A 43 28.83 37.10 30.29
CA ARG A 43 27.74 38.00 30.70
C ARG A 43 26.81 38.28 29.52
N GLY A 44 25.49 38.25 29.76
CA GLY A 44 24.52 38.59 28.72
C GLY A 44 24.75 40.02 28.22
N GLU A 45 24.77 40.20 26.89
CA GLU A 45 24.91 41.53 26.28
C GLU A 45 23.73 42.41 26.69
N GLN A 46 24.02 43.66 27.05
CA GLN A 46 23.01 44.67 27.35
C GLN A 46 23.11 45.81 26.34
N ASP A 47 21.96 46.35 25.95
CA ASP A 47 21.93 47.58 25.18
C ASP A 47 22.14 48.83 26.05
N SER A 48 22.13 50.01 25.43
CA SER A 48 22.29 51.30 26.12
C SER A 48 21.17 51.62 27.13
N GLN A 49 20.08 50.87 27.12
CA GLN A 49 18.95 51.01 28.05
C GLN A 49 19.01 49.96 29.18
N GLY A 50 20.06 49.14 29.24
CA GLY A 50 20.21 48.07 30.22
C GLY A 50 19.27 46.88 29.99
N ARG A 51 18.72 46.73 28.78
CA ARG A 51 17.90 45.58 28.38
C ARG A 51 18.82 44.48 27.88
N TYR A 52 18.53 43.24 28.23
CA TYR A 52 19.33 42.09 27.79
C TYR A 52 19.00 41.72 26.35
N VAL A 53 20.03 41.60 25.51
CA VAL A 53 19.92 41.30 24.08
C VAL A 53 20.00 39.79 23.85
N LEU A 54 19.04 39.25 23.11
CA LEU A 54 18.94 37.84 22.72
C LEU A 54 19.09 37.70 21.21
N GLU A 55 19.66 36.60 20.73
CA GLU A 55 19.62 36.24 19.30
C GLU A 55 18.24 35.71 18.84
N GLY A 56 17.24 35.69 19.72
CA GLY A 56 15.97 34.95 19.63
C GLY A 56 15.09 35.16 18.38
N PRO A 57 13.83 34.68 18.39
CA PRO A 57 12.96 34.71 17.21
C PRO A 57 12.73 36.14 16.73
N THR A 58 12.75 36.34 15.40
CA THR A 58 12.49 37.57 14.63
C THR A 58 11.00 37.92 14.54
N ASN A 59 10.12 36.95 14.74
CA ASN A 59 8.68 37.16 14.86
C ASN A 59 8.30 37.50 16.30
N ALA A 60 7.66 38.66 16.48
CA ALA A 60 7.25 39.16 17.79
C ALA A 60 6.29 38.22 18.53
N LYS A 61 5.40 37.51 17.82
CA LYS A 61 4.44 36.59 18.45
C LYS A 61 5.13 35.31 18.93
N ALA A 62 6.10 34.80 18.16
CA ALA A 62 6.93 33.67 18.57
C ALA A 62 7.74 34.00 19.83
N PHE A 63 8.35 35.19 19.86
CA PHE A 63 9.06 35.70 21.04
C PHE A 63 8.13 35.79 22.26
N SER A 64 6.97 36.40 22.09
CA SER A 64 5.98 36.56 23.15
C SER A 64 5.52 35.22 23.73
N LEU A 65 5.27 34.21 22.89
CA LEU A 65 4.92 32.86 23.33
C LEU A 65 6.02 32.21 24.17
N LEU A 66 7.28 32.26 23.71
CA LEU A 66 8.41 31.66 24.43
C LEU A 66 8.65 32.36 25.77
N VAL A 67 8.55 33.68 25.81
CA VAL A 67 8.71 34.44 27.06
C VAL A 67 7.54 34.20 28.01
N GLU A 68 6.31 34.06 27.50
CA GLU A 68 5.17 33.70 28.33
C GLU A 68 5.34 32.32 28.97
N CYS A 69 5.89 31.34 28.24
CA CYS A 69 6.26 30.04 28.82
C CYS A 69 7.18 30.24 30.03
N VAL A 70 8.20 31.09 29.92
CA VAL A 70 9.12 31.39 31.03
C VAL A 70 8.39 32.09 32.19
N ARG A 71 7.52 33.07 31.92
CA ARG A 71 6.77 33.79 32.97
C ARG A 71 5.94 32.85 33.83
N GLN A 72 5.30 31.87 33.18
CA GLN A 72 4.45 30.85 33.82
C GLN A 72 5.25 29.67 34.38
N GLY A 73 6.57 29.82 34.56
CA GLY A 73 7.42 28.78 35.14
C GLY A 73 7.55 27.54 34.26
N GLY A 74 7.49 27.72 32.94
CA GLY A 74 7.56 26.64 31.95
C GLY A 74 6.31 25.76 31.89
N ASN A 75 5.22 26.15 32.56
CA ASN A 75 4.02 25.32 32.65
C ASN A 75 2.77 26.14 32.29
N LEU A 76 2.53 26.31 30.99
CA LEU A 76 1.25 26.82 30.51
C LEU A 76 0.20 25.69 30.55
N PRO A 77 -1.02 25.96 31.05
CA PRO A 77 -2.12 25.02 30.94
C PRO A 77 -2.33 24.62 29.47
N GLN A 78 -2.55 23.32 29.20
CA GLN A 78 -2.63 22.79 27.84
C GLN A 78 -3.63 23.55 26.96
N MET A 79 -4.82 23.87 27.49
CA MET A 79 -5.83 24.64 26.76
C MET A 79 -5.37 26.06 26.40
N GLU A 80 -4.61 26.71 27.28
CA GLU A 80 -4.12 28.07 27.03
C GLU A 80 -2.99 28.06 25.98
N MET A 81 -2.09 27.06 26.07
CA MET A 81 -1.03 26.86 25.07
C MET A 81 -1.62 26.59 23.68
N ALA A 82 -2.57 25.65 23.59
CA ALA A 82 -3.22 25.30 22.34
C ALA A 82 -3.88 26.52 21.69
N LYS A 83 -4.63 27.30 22.47
CA LYS A 83 -5.26 28.54 21.99
C LYS A 83 -4.23 29.54 21.47
N ARG A 84 -3.18 29.81 22.23
CA ARG A 84 -2.12 30.76 21.84
C ARG A 84 -1.40 30.33 20.58
N ILE A 85 -1.08 29.04 20.44
CA ILE A 85 -0.43 28.50 19.23
C ILE A 85 -1.36 28.59 18.03
N GLN A 86 -2.66 28.33 18.19
CA GLN A 86 -3.64 28.46 17.12
C GLN A 86 -3.77 29.91 16.63
N ASP A 87 -3.61 30.90 17.52
CA ASP A 87 -3.60 32.32 17.17
C ASP A 87 -2.31 32.77 16.44
N LEU A 88 -1.26 31.93 16.43
CA LEU A 88 -0.03 32.17 15.67
C LEU A 88 -0.20 31.78 14.19
N ASP A 89 0.40 32.56 13.30
CA ASP A 89 0.66 32.16 11.92
C ASP A 89 1.75 31.07 11.87
N LEU A 90 1.84 30.37 10.73
CA LEU A 90 2.76 29.23 10.54
C LEU A 90 4.22 29.62 10.82
N GLU A 91 4.67 30.77 10.35
CA GLU A 91 6.03 31.27 10.54
C GLU A 91 6.36 31.43 12.03
N ALA A 92 5.46 32.08 12.80
CA ALA A 92 5.64 32.21 14.24
C ALA A 92 5.68 30.87 14.97
N ARG A 93 4.86 29.89 14.56
CA ARG A 93 4.86 28.54 15.18
C ARG A 93 6.16 27.80 14.93
N VAL A 94 6.65 27.84 13.69
CA VAL A 94 7.92 27.21 13.29
C VAL A 94 9.09 27.87 14.03
N GLU A 95 9.10 29.20 14.09
CA GLU A 95 10.18 29.93 14.76
C GLU A 95 10.17 29.70 16.27
N ALA A 96 9.00 29.64 16.91
CA ALA A 96 8.89 29.27 18.32
C ALA A 96 9.51 27.89 18.59
N CYS A 97 9.26 26.91 17.72
CA CYS A 97 9.86 25.58 17.83
C CYS A 97 11.36 25.56 17.53
N ARG A 98 11.87 26.43 16.66
CA ARG A 98 13.30 26.57 16.37
C ARG A 98 14.07 27.08 17.59
N TYR A 99 13.52 28.06 18.31
CA TYR A 99 14.20 28.68 19.45
C TYR A 99 13.88 28.04 20.81
N VAL A 100 12.98 27.06 20.89
CA VAL A 100 12.64 26.40 22.17
C VAL A 100 13.88 25.85 22.90
N ASP A 101 14.86 25.32 22.15
CA ASP A 101 16.12 24.79 22.69
C ASP A 101 17.11 25.90 23.05
N TYR A 102 17.06 27.06 22.37
CA TYR A 102 17.84 28.24 22.76
C TYR A 102 17.46 28.73 24.15
N TYR A 103 16.18 28.66 24.52
CA TYR A 103 15.70 29.03 25.85
C TYR A 103 15.87 27.90 26.89
N LEU A 104 16.27 26.70 26.47
CA LEU A 104 16.30 25.47 27.29
C LEU A 104 15.02 25.30 28.11
N LEU A 105 13.85 25.48 27.47
CA LEU A 105 12.56 25.32 28.15
C LEU A 105 12.37 23.87 28.63
N PRO A 106 11.56 23.65 29.69
CA PRO A 106 11.30 22.31 30.19
C PRO A 106 10.75 21.39 29.10
N GLY A 107 11.11 20.11 29.17
CA GLY A 107 10.66 19.10 28.20
C GLY A 107 9.14 19.04 28.02
N ARG A 108 8.36 19.39 29.05
CA ARG A 108 6.90 19.48 28.97
C ARG A 108 6.43 20.61 28.03
N SER A 109 7.03 21.80 28.09
CA SER A 109 6.68 22.91 27.21
C SER A 109 7.09 22.60 25.77
N LYS A 110 8.28 22.02 25.59
CA LYS A 110 8.78 21.54 24.28
C LYS A 110 7.84 20.50 23.68
N MET A 111 7.38 19.55 24.48
CA MET A 111 6.40 18.54 24.07
C MET A 111 5.07 19.17 23.67
N GLN A 112 4.52 20.09 24.47
CA GLN A 112 3.27 20.78 24.12
C GLN A 112 3.39 21.57 22.81
N LEU A 113 4.45 22.36 22.64
CA LEU A 113 4.73 23.10 21.39
C LEU A 113 4.79 22.15 20.19
N THR A 114 5.51 21.04 20.33
CA THR A 114 5.64 20.01 19.26
C THR A 114 4.27 19.40 18.91
N LYS A 115 3.48 19.02 19.92
CA LYS A 115 2.15 18.42 19.71
C LYS A 115 1.22 19.36 18.98
N GLU A 116 1.13 20.61 19.44
CA GLU A 116 0.23 21.60 18.84
C GLU A 116 0.67 22.02 17.43
N LEU A 117 1.98 22.10 17.19
CA LEU A 117 2.55 22.32 15.85
C LEU A 117 2.09 21.21 14.89
N LEU A 118 2.31 19.94 15.23
CA LEU A 118 2.01 18.80 14.36
C LEU A 118 0.51 18.50 14.25
N ALA A 119 -0.28 18.84 15.27
CA ALA A 119 -1.73 18.66 15.26
C ALA A 119 -2.46 19.63 14.31
N SER A 120 -1.77 20.67 13.82
CA SER A 120 -2.35 21.74 12.99
C SER A 120 -1.33 22.42 12.06
N LEU A 121 -0.43 21.65 11.45
CA LEU A 121 0.53 22.20 10.49
C LEU A 121 -0.15 22.35 9.13
N VAL A 122 -0.77 23.51 8.92
CA VAL A 122 -1.56 23.80 7.72
C VAL A 122 -1.05 25.09 7.09
N CYS A 123 -0.79 25.03 5.79
CA CYS A 123 -0.60 26.19 4.93
C CYS A 123 -1.76 26.23 3.94
N GLU A 124 -2.58 27.27 4.00
CA GLU A 124 -3.77 27.41 3.14
C GLU A 124 -3.44 27.94 1.73
N GLU A 125 -2.24 28.51 1.55
CA GLU A 125 -1.74 29.02 0.28
C GLU A 125 -0.99 27.96 -0.54
N VAL A 126 -0.58 28.28 -1.76
CA VAL A 126 0.22 27.37 -2.61
C VAL A 126 1.45 26.91 -1.83
N PRO A 127 1.76 25.60 -1.80
CA PRO A 127 2.86 25.08 -0.99
C PRO A 127 4.14 25.89 -1.25
N PRO A 128 4.83 26.34 -0.20
CA PRO A 128 5.98 27.22 -0.33
C PRO A 128 7.04 26.57 -1.22
N ALA A 129 7.76 27.37 -2.02
CA ALA A 129 8.83 26.85 -2.87
C ALA A 129 9.93 26.16 -2.05
N GLU A 130 10.17 26.66 -0.83
CA GLU A 130 11.15 26.13 0.11
C GLU A 130 10.62 24.91 0.87
N VAL A 131 11.52 23.93 1.02
CA VAL A 131 11.27 22.75 1.85
C VAL A 131 11.58 23.10 3.30
N LEU A 132 10.60 22.91 4.19
CA LEU A 132 10.80 23.08 5.62
C LEU A 132 11.46 21.82 6.19
N ASP A 133 12.75 21.95 6.52
CA ASP A 133 13.54 20.89 7.16
C ASP A 133 13.25 20.85 8.67
N LEU A 134 12.46 19.86 9.09
CA LEU A 134 12.03 19.72 10.49
C LEU A 134 13.15 19.22 11.41
N SER A 135 14.29 18.77 10.87
CA SER A 135 15.46 18.42 11.67
C SER A 135 16.12 19.63 12.35
N GLN A 136 15.85 20.83 11.82
CA GLN A 136 16.35 22.11 12.35
C GLN A 136 15.44 22.70 13.43
N LEU A 137 14.30 22.06 13.71
CA LEU A 137 13.41 22.48 14.78
C LEU A 137 13.76 21.75 16.07
N GLY A 138 13.61 22.44 17.19
CA GLY A 138 13.69 21.85 18.53
C GLY A 138 12.43 21.04 18.84
N LEU A 139 12.09 20.05 18.01
CA LEU A 139 10.96 19.17 18.30
C LEU A 139 11.30 18.24 19.46
N CYS A 140 10.30 17.92 20.28
CA CYS A 140 10.43 16.93 21.34
C CYS A 140 10.68 15.55 20.70
N ARG A 141 11.77 14.89 21.10
CA ARG A 141 12.14 13.53 20.65
C ARG A 141 11.83 12.44 21.67
N SER A 142 11.32 12.83 22.84
CA SER A 142 10.79 11.90 23.83
C SER A 142 9.48 11.29 23.36
N GLU A 143 9.05 10.19 23.99
CA GLU A 143 7.75 9.57 23.73
C GLU A 143 6.61 10.58 23.90
N MET A 144 5.77 10.68 22.86
CA MET A 144 4.62 11.57 22.82
C MET A 144 3.36 10.80 22.44
N ILE A 145 2.30 10.93 23.23
CA ILE A 145 0.95 10.48 22.85
C ILE A 145 0.18 11.64 22.23
N MET A 146 -0.28 11.46 21.00
CA MET A 146 -1.02 12.44 20.19
C MET A 146 -2.31 11.82 19.65
N GLU A 147 -3.39 12.60 19.67
CA GLU A 147 -4.65 12.19 19.04
C GLU A 147 -4.55 12.24 17.51
N ARG A 148 -3.86 13.24 16.97
CA ARG A 148 -3.74 13.41 15.52
C ARG A 148 -2.46 14.13 15.09
N ILE A 149 -2.01 13.82 13.88
CA ILE A 149 -1.13 14.66 13.06
C ILE A 149 -1.95 15.09 11.84
N SER A 150 -1.92 16.39 11.53
CA SER A 150 -2.60 16.94 10.35
C SER A 150 -1.65 17.87 9.62
N LEU A 151 -1.22 17.44 8.43
CA LEU A 151 -0.32 18.15 7.55
C LEU A 151 -1.07 18.54 6.28
N ALA A 152 -1.11 19.83 5.96
CA ALA A 152 -1.78 20.28 4.74
C ALA A 152 -1.07 21.43 4.03
N GLY A 153 -0.86 21.30 2.71
CA GLY A 153 -0.32 22.38 1.87
C GLY A 153 1.17 22.65 2.06
N LEU A 154 1.97 21.64 2.44
CA LEU A 154 3.35 21.85 2.90
C LEU A 154 4.37 21.04 2.11
N ARG A 155 5.60 21.56 2.03
CA ARG A 155 6.79 20.80 1.60
C ARG A 155 7.69 20.59 2.80
N LEU A 156 7.85 19.35 3.25
CA LEU A 156 8.56 19.00 4.48
C LEU A 156 9.64 17.97 4.21
N SER A 157 10.75 18.08 4.93
CA SER A 157 11.76 17.02 4.97
C SER A 157 12.19 16.67 6.39
N ASN A 158 12.72 15.46 6.55
CA ASN A 158 13.32 14.98 7.80
C ASN A 158 12.39 15.04 9.02
N LEU A 159 11.08 14.87 8.84
CA LEU A 159 10.18 14.66 9.96
C LEU A 159 10.50 13.31 10.59
N ARG A 160 11.04 13.30 11.81
CA ARG A 160 11.32 12.07 12.56
C ARG A 160 10.54 12.06 13.86
N LEU A 161 9.64 11.10 13.99
CA LEU A 161 8.79 10.96 15.18
C LEU A 161 9.08 9.65 15.91
N GLU A 162 10.35 9.43 16.23
CA GLU A 162 10.80 8.25 16.95
C GLU A 162 10.03 8.10 18.28
N ASN A 163 9.56 6.88 18.59
CA ASN A 163 8.91 6.52 19.84
C ASN A 163 7.63 7.30 20.20
N SER A 164 6.92 7.89 19.23
CA SER A 164 5.62 8.53 19.50
C SER A 164 4.42 7.60 19.23
N HIS A 165 3.27 7.91 19.82
CA HIS A 165 2.00 7.22 19.61
C HIS A 165 0.99 8.21 19.04
N VAL A 166 0.45 7.92 17.86
CA VAL A 166 -0.46 8.82 17.15
C VAL A 166 -1.69 8.05 16.71
N LYS A 167 -2.88 8.45 17.15
CA LYS A 167 -4.10 7.72 16.76
C LYS A 167 -4.46 7.91 15.29
N LYS A 168 -4.29 9.12 14.74
CA LYS A 168 -4.65 9.45 13.35
C LYS A 168 -3.60 10.30 12.65
N ILE A 169 -3.28 9.99 11.40
CA ILE A 169 -2.40 10.79 10.56
C ILE A 169 -3.14 11.19 9.28
N GLU A 170 -3.23 12.49 9.03
CA GLU A 170 -3.85 13.06 7.83
C GLU A 170 -2.82 13.92 7.10
N ILE A 171 -2.56 13.58 5.84
CA ILE A 171 -1.63 14.27 4.94
C ILE A 171 -2.41 14.67 3.70
N HIS A 172 -2.42 15.96 3.37
CA HIS A 172 -3.23 16.49 2.29
C HIS A 172 -2.50 17.58 1.50
N ARG A 173 -2.35 17.44 0.18
CA ARG A 173 -1.62 18.43 -0.64
C ARG A 173 -0.21 18.72 -0.11
N CYS A 174 0.52 17.69 0.29
CA CYS A 174 1.87 17.82 0.83
C CYS A 174 2.92 17.14 -0.06
N ASP A 175 4.13 17.69 -0.05
CA ASP A 175 5.35 17.03 -0.50
C ASP A 175 6.17 16.61 0.73
N LEU A 176 6.36 15.31 0.95
CA LEU A 176 7.15 14.79 2.07
C LEU A 176 8.39 14.05 1.55
N PHE A 177 9.55 14.40 2.10
CA PHE A 177 10.85 13.84 1.70
C PHE A 177 11.62 13.30 2.91
N ASP A 178 12.09 12.06 2.84
CA ASP A 178 12.98 11.45 3.85
C ASP A 178 12.40 11.53 5.28
N CYS A 179 11.09 11.32 5.39
CA CYS A 179 10.36 11.36 6.66
C CYS A 179 10.26 9.97 7.28
N ASP A 180 10.50 9.89 8.58
CA ASP A 180 10.38 8.68 9.37
C ASP A 180 9.27 8.84 10.42
N LEU A 181 8.15 8.20 10.12
CA LEU A 181 6.98 8.08 10.97
C LEU A 181 6.93 6.67 11.60
N SER A 182 8.07 6.00 11.81
CA SER A 182 8.12 4.66 12.42
C SER A 182 7.88 4.71 13.94
N PHE A 183 6.88 3.96 14.41
CA PHE A 183 6.37 4.02 15.79
C PHE A 183 6.36 2.66 16.49
N THR A 184 6.43 2.69 17.82
CA THR A 184 6.44 1.53 18.73
C THR A 184 5.06 1.09 19.25
N VAL A 185 3.95 1.81 18.97
CA VAL A 185 2.55 1.31 19.10
C VAL A 185 1.63 2.04 18.09
N THR A 186 0.68 1.28 17.53
CA THR A 186 -0.37 1.51 16.50
C THR A 186 -0.85 2.93 16.22
N ALA A 187 -1.04 3.27 14.93
CA ALA A 187 -2.01 4.29 14.50
C ALA A 187 -3.31 3.61 14.11
N GLY A 188 -4.44 4.20 14.45
CA GLY A 188 -5.73 3.72 13.95
C GLY A 188 -5.82 3.88 12.44
N GLU A 189 -5.53 5.09 11.94
CA GLU A 189 -5.81 5.46 10.55
C GLU A 189 -4.71 6.36 9.99
N VAL A 190 -4.26 6.05 8.77
CA VAL A 190 -3.42 6.92 7.95
C VAL A 190 -4.19 7.29 6.68
N LYS A 191 -4.33 8.58 6.41
CA LYS A 191 -4.95 9.11 5.20
C LYS A 191 -4.00 10.05 4.47
N VAL A 192 -3.73 9.74 3.22
CA VAL A 192 -2.89 10.55 2.32
C VAL A 192 -3.72 10.92 1.09
N THR A 193 -3.77 12.20 0.77
CA THR A 193 -4.59 12.69 -0.35
C THR A 193 -3.86 13.77 -1.14
N SER A 194 -3.93 13.70 -2.47
CA SER A 194 -3.38 14.71 -3.38
C SER A 194 -1.92 15.10 -3.06
N SER A 195 -1.09 14.13 -2.64
CA SER A 195 0.24 14.38 -2.06
C SER A 195 1.36 13.62 -2.79
N ARG A 196 2.59 14.12 -2.68
CA ARG A 196 3.79 13.44 -3.15
C ARG A 196 4.65 13.02 -1.96
N MET A 197 5.03 11.75 -1.90
CA MET A 197 5.85 11.21 -0.81
C MET A 197 7.04 10.44 -1.38
N GLU A 198 8.23 10.77 -0.91
CA GLU A 198 9.48 10.17 -1.35
C GLU A 198 10.31 9.73 -0.13
N ASN A 199 10.70 8.45 -0.10
CA ASN A 199 11.42 7.81 1.00
C ASN A 199 10.71 7.91 2.37
N VAL A 200 9.37 7.96 2.39
CA VAL A 200 8.62 8.08 3.63
C VAL A 200 8.37 6.71 4.26
N GLN A 201 8.78 6.56 5.52
CA GLN A 201 8.59 5.34 6.30
C GLN A 201 7.42 5.50 7.25
N PHE A 202 6.32 4.78 7.01
CA PHE A 202 5.27 4.55 7.99
C PHE A 202 5.55 3.22 8.68
N GLY A 203 6.50 3.22 9.63
CA GLY A 203 6.75 2.04 10.48
C GLY A 203 5.64 1.77 11.50
N VAL A 204 4.56 2.56 11.44
CA VAL A 204 3.34 2.42 12.22
C VAL A 204 2.64 1.13 11.86
N PHE A 205 2.15 0.39 12.85
CA PHE A 205 1.08 -0.57 12.60
C PHE A 205 -0.21 0.23 12.40
N THR A 206 -0.62 0.47 11.15
CA THR A 206 -1.89 1.16 10.88
C THR A 206 -3.00 0.15 10.63
N MET A 207 -4.16 0.32 11.29
CA MET A 207 -5.29 -0.57 11.02
C MET A 207 -5.75 -0.40 9.58
N VAL A 208 -5.95 0.86 9.17
CA VAL A 208 -6.37 1.22 7.83
C VAL A 208 -5.50 2.34 7.26
N ALA A 209 -4.97 2.12 6.05
CA ALA A 209 -4.28 3.12 5.26
C ALA A 209 -5.09 3.46 4.01
N SER A 210 -5.33 4.75 3.76
CA SER A 210 -5.95 5.25 2.52
C SER A 210 -5.00 6.22 1.81
N VAL A 211 -4.80 6.01 0.51
CA VAL A 211 -3.97 6.85 -0.36
C VAL A 211 -4.77 7.18 -1.61
N GLU A 212 -5.04 8.46 -1.84
CA GLU A 212 -5.86 8.92 -2.97
C GLU A 212 -5.15 10.04 -3.73
N GLU A 213 -5.24 10.05 -5.06
CA GLU A 213 -4.70 11.11 -5.92
C GLU A 213 -3.22 11.44 -5.67
N SER A 214 -2.42 10.46 -5.26
CA SER A 214 -1.08 10.71 -4.69
C SER A 214 0.02 9.98 -5.46
N GLN A 215 1.26 10.47 -5.32
CA GLN A 215 2.45 9.81 -5.85
C GLN A 215 3.32 9.32 -4.69
N LEU A 216 3.58 8.01 -4.64
CA LEU A 216 4.41 7.37 -3.62
C LEU A 216 5.67 6.79 -4.25
N ILE A 217 6.85 7.18 -3.75
CA ILE A 217 8.15 6.75 -4.28
C ILE A 217 8.99 6.22 -3.12
N HIS A 218 9.39 4.95 -3.19
CA HIS A 218 10.19 4.29 -2.14
C HIS A 218 9.59 4.36 -0.74
N CYS A 219 8.26 4.48 -0.64
CA CYS A 219 7.55 4.53 0.63
C CYS A 219 7.38 3.13 1.24
N ASN A 220 7.34 3.09 2.57
CA ASN A 220 7.01 1.89 3.33
C ASN A 220 5.74 2.12 4.16
N PHE A 221 4.83 1.15 4.12
CA PHE A 221 3.64 1.14 4.99
C PHE A 221 3.53 -0.20 5.70
N ARG A 222 3.28 -0.18 7.01
CA ARG A 222 2.94 -1.38 7.76
C ARG A 222 1.46 -1.40 8.12
N VAL A 223 0.68 -2.26 7.46
CA VAL A 223 -0.80 -2.27 7.54
C VAL A 223 -1.29 -3.54 8.22
N ALA A 224 -2.27 -3.41 9.10
CA ALA A 224 -2.83 -4.49 9.90
C ALA A 224 -4.07 -5.13 9.29
N GLU A 225 -4.99 -4.33 8.75
CA GLU A 225 -6.28 -4.79 8.24
C GLU A 225 -6.43 -4.44 6.76
N GLU A 226 -6.45 -3.16 6.40
CA GLU A 226 -6.80 -2.75 5.04
C GLU A 226 -5.92 -1.62 4.49
N LEU A 227 -5.45 -1.80 3.26
CA LEU A 227 -4.84 -0.78 2.43
C LEU A 227 -5.78 -0.43 1.28
N PHE A 228 -6.14 0.83 1.15
CA PHE A 228 -6.88 1.36 0.01
C PHE A 228 -6.03 2.40 -0.74
N VAL A 229 -5.87 2.21 -2.04
CA VAL A 229 -5.13 3.10 -2.94
C VAL A 229 -6.00 3.41 -4.14
N ALA A 230 -6.25 4.70 -4.41
CA ALA A 230 -7.05 5.16 -5.53
C ALA A 230 -6.39 6.29 -6.33
N ASP A 231 -6.53 6.26 -7.65
CA ASP A 231 -6.13 7.35 -8.55
C ASP A 231 -4.69 7.83 -8.32
N SER A 232 -3.79 6.88 -8.02
CA SER A 232 -2.45 7.15 -7.49
C SER A 232 -1.36 6.44 -8.30
N GLU A 233 -0.12 6.94 -8.21
CA GLU A 233 1.08 6.32 -8.79
C GLU A 233 2.00 5.83 -7.68
N LEU A 234 2.40 4.57 -7.73
CA LEU A 234 3.32 3.97 -6.76
C LEU A 234 4.58 3.53 -7.48
N ASP A 235 5.77 3.93 -7.02
CA ASP A 235 7.07 3.43 -7.47
C ASP A 235 7.85 2.79 -6.31
N SER A 236 8.05 1.47 -6.41
CA SER A 236 8.95 0.68 -5.57
C SER A 236 8.61 0.77 -4.08
N CYS A 237 7.31 0.80 -3.79
CA CYS A 237 6.78 0.82 -2.43
C CYS A 237 6.77 -0.58 -1.79
N THR A 238 7.01 -0.63 -0.49
CA THR A 238 6.97 -1.87 0.29
C THR A 238 5.87 -1.81 1.32
N PHE A 239 4.98 -2.80 1.30
CA PHE A 239 3.97 -2.97 2.33
C PHE A 239 4.38 -4.12 3.26
N LYS A 240 4.16 -3.96 4.57
CA LYS A 240 4.46 -4.96 5.60
C LYS A 240 3.18 -5.29 6.38
N GLY A 241 2.93 -6.58 6.61
CA GLY A 241 1.78 -7.07 7.38
C GLY A 241 2.21 -7.41 8.80
N SER A 242 1.25 -7.67 9.69
CA SER A 242 1.53 -8.35 10.96
C SER A 242 1.72 -9.84 10.70
N ASP A 243 2.94 -10.31 10.91
CA ASP A 243 3.20 -11.74 11.09
C ASP A 243 3.13 -12.14 12.57
N GLU A 244 3.29 -11.19 13.50
CA GLU A 244 3.50 -11.48 14.94
C GLU A 244 2.23 -11.44 15.82
N ASP A 245 1.12 -10.81 15.40
CA ASP A 245 -0.09 -10.65 16.25
C ASP A 245 -1.23 -11.63 15.94
N ARG A 246 -0.94 -12.72 15.21
CA ARG A 246 -1.95 -13.64 14.65
C ARG A 246 -2.59 -14.60 15.65
N LYS A 247 -3.46 -14.08 16.52
CA LYS A 247 -4.42 -14.92 17.26
C LYS A 247 -5.83 -14.93 16.65
N ASP A 248 -6.22 -13.90 15.91
CA ASP A 248 -7.57 -13.81 15.32
C ASP A 248 -7.54 -13.75 13.78
N ARG A 249 -8.48 -14.45 13.16
CA ARG A 249 -8.60 -14.71 11.71
C ARG A 249 -9.03 -13.47 10.89
N GLN A 250 -8.47 -12.30 11.15
CA GLN A 250 -8.72 -11.12 10.32
C GLN A 250 -7.91 -11.25 9.02
N PHE A 251 -8.60 -11.23 7.88
CA PHE A 251 -7.97 -11.20 6.56
C PHE A 251 -7.40 -9.80 6.33
N ILE A 252 -6.15 -9.72 5.87
CA ILE A 252 -5.54 -8.44 5.51
C ILE A 252 -5.79 -8.18 4.01
N SER A 253 -6.45 -7.07 3.67
CA SER A 253 -6.80 -6.70 2.30
C SER A 253 -5.96 -5.52 1.77
N ALA A 254 -5.68 -5.55 0.47
CA ALA A 254 -5.24 -4.38 -0.28
C ALA A 254 -6.15 -4.17 -1.49
N ILE A 255 -6.58 -2.94 -1.72
CA ILE A 255 -7.43 -2.54 -2.83
C ILE A 255 -6.73 -1.41 -3.59
N PHE A 256 -6.45 -1.65 -4.86
CA PHE A 256 -5.90 -0.68 -5.79
C PHE A 256 -6.99 -0.35 -6.82
N ASN A 257 -7.36 0.92 -6.94
CA ASN A 257 -8.37 1.38 -7.87
C ASN A 257 -7.80 2.48 -8.76
N HIS A 258 -7.83 2.30 -10.08
CA HIS A 258 -7.27 3.28 -11.03
C HIS A 258 -5.84 3.71 -10.66
N THR A 259 -5.00 2.73 -10.32
CA THR A 259 -3.66 2.95 -9.79
C THR A 259 -2.60 2.53 -10.82
N ASP A 260 -1.55 3.32 -10.94
CA ASP A 260 -0.37 3.00 -11.75
C ASP A 260 0.71 2.39 -10.85
N LEU A 261 1.06 1.13 -11.11
CA LEU A 261 2.05 0.39 -10.33
C LEU A 261 3.37 0.28 -11.09
N HIS A 262 4.35 0.97 -10.51
CA HIS A 262 5.75 0.99 -10.85
C HIS A 262 6.52 0.37 -9.66
N GLY A 263 7.62 -0.29 -9.92
CA GLY A 263 8.51 -0.88 -8.91
C GLY A 263 8.20 -2.29 -8.55
N ASP A 264 9.18 -2.92 -7.93
CA ASP A 264 8.88 -4.10 -7.14
C ASP A 264 7.95 -3.66 -6.02
N ILE A 265 6.70 -4.15 -6.06
CA ILE A 265 5.72 -3.89 -5.02
C ILE A 265 5.61 -5.15 -4.16
N THR A 266 5.93 -5.01 -2.88
CA THR A 266 5.85 -6.12 -1.92
C THR A 266 4.54 -6.05 -1.15
N LEU A 267 3.75 -7.12 -1.20
CA LEU A 267 2.37 -7.21 -0.71
C LEU A 267 2.21 -8.41 0.24
N PRO A 268 2.10 -8.18 1.55
CA PRO A 268 1.91 -9.22 2.56
C PRO A 268 0.43 -9.48 2.86
N PHE A 269 -0.44 -9.30 1.87
CA PHE A 269 -1.88 -9.32 2.04
C PHE A 269 -2.47 -10.70 1.73
N ASP A 270 -3.55 -11.07 2.44
CA ASP A 270 -4.34 -12.26 2.13
C ASP A 270 -5.11 -12.09 0.82
N ARG A 271 -5.61 -10.88 0.61
CA ARG A 271 -6.44 -10.53 -0.54
C ARG A 271 -5.96 -9.23 -1.15
N VAL A 272 -5.61 -9.28 -2.43
CA VAL A 272 -5.29 -8.11 -3.22
C VAL A 272 -6.36 -7.96 -4.30
N VAL A 273 -6.97 -6.78 -4.40
CA VAL A 273 -7.93 -6.45 -5.46
C VAL A 273 -7.38 -5.28 -6.25
N CYS A 274 -7.30 -5.44 -7.56
CA CYS A 274 -6.83 -4.41 -8.49
C CYS A 274 -7.95 -4.11 -9.48
N GLU A 275 -8.60 -2.96 -9.36
CA GLU A 275 -9.64 -2.49 -10.26
C GLU A 275 -9.07 -1.39 -11.18
N ARG A 276 -9.10 -1.62 -12.50
CA ARG A 276 -8.56 -0.67 -13.50
C ARG A 276 -7.12 -0.23 -13.22
N THR A 277 -6.32 -1.11 -12.62
CA THR A 277 -4.91 -0.89 -12.28
C THR A 277 -4.01 -1.19 -13.47
N TYR A 278 -2.96 -0.39 -13.68
CA TYR A 278 -1.98 -0.57 -14.75
C TYR A 278 -0.62 -1.00 -14.17
N PHE A 279 0.05 -1.94 -14.83
CA PHE A 279 1.33 -2.51 -14.39
C PHE A 279 2.42 -2.21 -15.41
N HIS A 280 3.44 -1.44 -15.04
CA HIS A 280 4.49 -0.96 -15.95
C HIS A 280 5.81 -1.76 -15.87
N GLY A 281 5.73 -3.08 -15.66
CA GLY A 281 6.84 -4.03 -15.86
C GLY A 281 7.56 -4.52 -14.61
N ARG A 282 6.83 -4.90 -13.53
CA ARG A 282 7.45 -5.12 -12.24
C ARG A 282 6.83 -6.26 -11.42
N VAL A 283 7.59 -6.76 -10.44
CA VAL A 283 7.29 -7.97 -9.66
C VAL A 283 6.33 -7.65 -8.52
N LEU A 284 5.22 -8.38 -8.44
CA LEU A 284 4.39 -8.45 -7.24
C LEU A 284 4.96 -9.54 -6.33
N ARG A 285 5.61 -9.14 -5.23
CA ARG A 285 6.12 -10.10 -4.25
C ARG A 285 5.08 -10.32 -3.17
N MET A 286 4.48 -11.51 -3.17
CA MET A 286 3.57 -11.96 -2.14
C MET A 286 4.35 -12.73 -1.09
N THR A 287 4.36 -12.24 0.14
CA THR A 287 5.08 -12.90 1.25
C THR A 287 4.25 -13.98 1.94
N LYS A 288 2.95 -14.06 1.65
CA LYS A 288 2.01 -15.01 2.27
C LYS A 288 1.50 -16.03 1.25
N GLY A 289 1.67 -17.31 1.55
CA GLY A 289 1.10 -18.41 0.75
C GLY A 289 -0.41 -18.53 0.95
N GLY A 290 -1.15 -18.92 -0.11
CA GLY A 290 -2.61 -19.05 -0.06
C GLY A 290 -3.37 -17.75 -0.35
N SER A 291 -2.66 -16.66 -0.64
CA SER A 291 -3.27 -15.37 -0.98
C SER A 291 -4.01 -15.40 -2.32
N THR A 292 -5.00 -14.52 -2.42
CA THR A 292 -5.79 -14.29 -3.63
C THR A 292 -5.46 -12.92 -4.21
N ILE A 293 -5.18 -12.87 -5.52
CA ILE A 293 -5.03 -11.62 -6.28
C ILE A 293 -6.17 -11.56 -7.28
N SER A 294 -7.00 -10.53 -7.23
CA SER A 294 -8.13 -10.32 -8.14
C SER A 294 -7.88 -9.11 -9.02
N LEU A 295 -7.72 -9.32 -10.33
CA LEU A 295 -7.69 -8.26 -11.33
C LEU A 295 -9.10 -8.08 -11.88
N ARG A 296 -9.62 -6.86 -11.80
CA ARG A 296 -11.00 -6.51 -12.16
C ARG A 296 -11.01 -5.42 -13.23
N ARG A 297 -11.82 -5.61 -14.28
CA ARG A 297 -12.01 -4.60 -15.34
C ARG A 297 -10.67 -4.12 -15.93
N ALA A 298 -9.70 -5.02 -16.00
CA ALA A 298 -8.32 -4.71 -16.39
C ALA A 298 -8.09 -5.03 -17.87
N LYS A 299 -7.25 -4.20 -18.51
CA LYS A 299 -6.78 -4.42 -19.88
C LYS A 299 -5.32 -4.86 -19.83
N LEU A 300 -5.09 -6.16 -19.91
CA LEU A 300 -3.78 -6.77 -19.68
C LEU A 300 -3.03 -6.94 -21.00
N ARG A 301 -1.92 -6.22 -21.15
CA ARG A 301 -0.92 -6.44 -22.21
C ARG A 301 0.24 -7.32 -21.76
N THR A 302 0.48 -7.36 -20.46
CA THR A 302 1.49 -8.19 -19.80
C THR A 302 0.91 -8.68 -18.48
N LEU A 303 1.30 -9.87 -18.05
CA LEU A 303 1.01 -10.31 -16.68
C LEU A 303 2.05 -9.71 -15.73
N PRO A 304 1.65 -9.27 -14.53
CA PRO A 304 2.63 -8.99 -13.49
C PRO A 304 3.39 -10.28 -13.17
N ARG A 305 4.71 -10.18 -12.98
CA ARG A 305 5.48 -11.31 -12.45
C ARG A 305 5.13 -11.44 -10.97
N ILE A 306 4.47 -12.53 -10.61
CA ILE A 306 4.06 -12.77 -9.22
C ILE A 306 5.07 -13.74 -8.60
N GLU A 307 5.78 -13.30 -7.57
CA GLU A 307 6.68 -14.13 -6.77
C GLU A 307 6.00 -14.45 -5.44
N CYS A 308 5.92 -15.72 -5.07
CA CYS A 308 5.33 -16.15 -3.82
C CYS A 308 5.94 -17.46 -3.35
N GLU A 309 6.11 -17.59 -2.04
CA GLU A 309 6.59 -18.82 -1.41
C GLU A 309 5.52 -19.93 -1.37
N GLY A 310 4.27 -19.63 -1.74
CA GLY A 310 3.16 -20.59 -1.74
C GLY A 310 2.27 -20.52 -2.99
N LYS A 311 1.23 -21.38 -3.01
CA LYS A 311 0.23 -21.36 -4.08
C LYS A 311 -0.60 -20.09 -4.01
N ILE A 312 -0.73 -19.39 -5.14
CA ILE A 312 -1.59 -18.21 -5.29
C ILE A 312 -2.82 -18.55 -6.13
N VAL A 313 -3.94 -17.94 -5.79
CA VAL A 313 -5.13 -17.88 -6.65
C VAL A 313 -5.16 -16.53 -7.36
N LEU A 314 -4.98 -16.54 -8.69
CA LEU A 314 -5.21 -15.38 -9.54
C LEU A 314 -6.65 -15.41 -10.04
N CYS A 315 -7.44 -14.38 -9.75
CA CYS A 315 -8.79 -14.20 -10.25
C CYS A 315 -8.79 -13.09 -11.30
N LEU A 316 -9.29 -13.39 -12.50
CA LEU A 316 -9.50 -12.42 -13.56
C LEU A 316 -11.02 -12.23 -13.73
N GLU A 317 -11.51 -11.02 -13.46
CA GLU A 317 -12.93 -10.67 -13.52
C GLU A 317 -13.14 -9.51 -14.50
N ASP A 318 -13.96 -9.72 -15.52
CA ASP A 318 -14.28 -8.73 -16.56
C ASP A 318 -13.02 -8.14 -17.24
N CYS A 319 -12.03 -8.99 -17.53
CA CYS A 319 -10.72 -8.57 -18.05
C CYS A 319 -10.55 -8.82 -19.54
N ASP A 320 -9.85 -7.91 -20.23
CA ASP A 320 -9.42 -8.06 -21.61
C ASP A 320 -7.92 -8.41 -21.67
N LEU A 321 -7.58 -9.59 -22.19
CA LEU A 321 -6.20 -10.00 -22.46
C LEU A 321 -5.83 -9.59 -23.88
N LEU A 322 -5.14 -8.46 -24.02
CA LEU A 322 -4.90 -7.81 -25.32
C LEU A 322 -3.72 -8.40 -26.10
N GLU A 323 -2.83 -9.11 -25.40
CA GLU A 323 -1.60 -9.69 -25.94
C GLU A 323 -1.50 -11.19 -25.64
N SER A 324 -0.50 -11.86 -26.23
CA SER A 324 -0.24 -13.28 -25.93
C SER A 324 0.36 -13.42 -24.54
N LEU A 325 -0.43 -13.92 -23.58
CA LEU A 325 -0.02 -14.07 -22.19
C LEU A 325 0.28 -15.53 -21.86
N THR A 326 1.31 -15.75 -21.01
CA THR A 326 1.67 -17.07 -20.48
C THR A 326 1.42 -17.14 -18.99
N PHE A 327 0.52 -18.03 -18.58
CA PHE A 327 0.23 -18.35 -17.18
C PHE A 327 0.98 -19.62 -16.80
N GLN A 328 1.80 -19.56 -15.74
CA GLN A 328 2.62 -20.69 -15.31
C GLN A 328 2.53 -20.93 -13.80
N GLY A 329 2.31 -22.19 -13.39
CA GLY A 329 2.49 -22.64 -12.00
C GLY A 329 1.54 -22.02 -10.97
N MET A 330 0.30 -21.70 -11.38
CA MET A 330 -0.65 -20.95 -10.54
C MET A 330 -2.06 -21.56 -10.55
N ARG A 331 -2.87 -21.18 -9.56
CA ARG A 331 -4.31 -21.49 -9.54
C ARG A 331 -5.08 -20.30 -10.12
N LEU A 332 -5.96 -20.54 -11.08
CA LEU A 332 -6.58 -19.48 -11.89
C LEU A 332 -8.11 -19.54 -11.80
N GLN A 333 -8.76 -18.40 -11.63
CA GLN A 333 -10.21 -18.25 -11.72
C GLN A 333 -10.54 -17.22 -12.80
N LEU A 334 -11.45 -17.56 -13.71
CA LEU A 334 -11.84 -16.71 -14.83
C LEU A 334 -13.34 -16.40 -14.74
N ARG A 335 -13.71 -15.13 -14.90
CA ARG A 335 -15.09 -14.68 -15.02
C ARG A 335 -15.17 -13.50 -15.99
N GLY A 336 -15.93 -13.61 -17.06
CA GLY A 336 -16.08 -12.52 -18.03
C GLY A 336 -14.77 -12.12 -18.71
N VAL A 337 -13.87 -13.08 -18.95
CA VAL A 337 -12.54 -12.81 -19.51
C VAL A 337 -12.57 -12.94 -21.03
N HIS A 338 -12.08 -11.91 -21.72
CA HIS A 338 -11.92 -11.92 -23.16
C HIS A 338 -10.44 -12.05 -23.55
N CYS A 339 -10.12 -13.04 -24.37
CA CYS A 339 -8.77 -13.24 -24.89
C CYS A 339 -8.70 -12.74 -26.34
N ALA A 340 -7.94 -11.67 -26.61
CA ALA A 340 -7.80 -11.13 -27.97
C ALA A 340 -6.73 -11.86 -28.79
N LYS A 341 -5.70 -12.39 -28.13
CA LYS A 341 -4.58 -13.13 -28.76
C LYS A 341 -4.38 -14.50 -28.12
N PRO A 342 -3.70 -15.44 -28.79
CA PRO A 342 -3.48 -16.78 -28.27
C PRO A 342 -2.73 -16.74 -26.94
N CYS A 343 -3.26 -17.43 -25.93
CA CYS A 343 -2.66 -17.50 -24.61
C CYS A 343 -2.08 -18.89 -24.35
N GLU A 344 -1.13 -18.95 -23.43
CA GLU A 344 -0.51 -20.19 -23.00
C GLU A 344 -0.73 -20.43 -21.50
N PHE A 345 -1.13 -21.64 -21.14
CA PHE A 345 -1.36 -22.08 -19.77
C PHE A 345 -0.48 -23.30 -19.50
N ARG A 346 0.47 -23.19 -18.56
CA ARG A 346 1.39 -24.27 -18.19
C ARG A 346 1.28 -24.57 -16.70
N GLU A 347 1.06 -25.82 -16.33
CA GLU A 347 1.02 -26.23 -14.92
C GLU A 347 -0.02 -25.42 -14.12
N VAL A 348 -1.17 -25.14 -14.75
CA VAL A 348 -2.25 -24.32 -14.19
C VAL A 348 -3.37 -25.21 -13.66
N GLU A 349 -3.89 -24.88 -12.48
CA GLU A 349 -5.15 -25.45 -11.99
C GLU A 349 -6.25 -24.38 -12.04
N PHE A 350 -7.32 -24.60 -12.79
CA PHE A 350 -8.49 -23.74 -12.70
C PHE A 350 -9.25 -23.99 -11.40
N ALA A 351 -9.44 -22.94 -10.60
CA ALA A 351 -9.99 -23.01 -9.26
C ALA A 351 -11.47 -23.37 -9.22
N THR A 352 -12.18 -22.96 -10.26
CA THR A 352 -13.62 -23.10 -10.49
C THR A 352 -13.87 -23.60 -11.91
N LYS A 353 -15.12 -23.91 -12.24
CA LYS A 353 -15.54 -24.19 -13.62
C LYS A 353 -15.20 -23.01 -14.52
N VAL A 354 -14.66 -23.28 -15.71
CA VAL A 354 -14.38 -22.27 -16.72
C VAL A 354 -15.61 -22.15 -17.63
N CYS A 355 -16.25 -20.98 -17.63
CA CYS A 355 -17.50 -20.76 -18.33
C CYS A 355 -17.40 -19.61 -19.34
N ASP A 356 -18.16 -19.70 -20.42
CA ASP A 356 -18.48 -18.58 -21.33
C ASP A 356 -17.24 -17.84 -21.89
N ILE A 357 -16.18 -18.59 -22.19
CA ILE A 357 -14.93 -18.05 -22.71
C ILE A 357 -14.65 -18.52 -24.14
N VAL A 358 -14.10 -17.62 -24.94
CA VAL A 358 -13.57 -17.93 -26.27
C VAL A 358 -12.04 -17.89 -26.21
N PHE A 359 -11.41 -19.05 -26.43
CA PHE A 359 -9.96 -19.17 -26.55
C PHE A 359 -9.53 -18.94 -28.01
N PRO A 360 -8.64 -17.97 -28.28
CA PRO A 360 -8.18 -17.68 -29.62
C PRO A 360 -7.42 -18.85 -30.23
N ARG A 361 -7.46 -18.95 -31.55
CA ARG A 361 -6.80 -19.99 -32.32
C ARG A 361 -5.32 -20.10 -31.99
N SER A 362 -4.83 -21.32 -31.82
CA SER A 362 -3.45 -21.63 -31.42
C SER A 362 -3.13 -21.36 -29.94
N SER A 363 -4.12 -21.14 -29.07
CA SER A 363 -3.88 -21.14 -27.62
C SER A 363 -3.39 -22.52 -27.16
N ARG A 364 -2.52 -22.55 -26.15
CA ARG A 364 -1.86 -23.78 -25.69
C ARG A 364 -2.11 -24.03 -24.20
N PHE A 365 -2.41 -25.28 -23.86
CA PHE A 365 -2.66 -25.77 -22.51
C PHE A 365 -1.74 -26.96 -22.28
N VAL A 366 -0.84 -26.87 -21.29
CA VAL A 366 0.15 -27.91 -20.97
C VAL A 366 0.08 -28.23 -19.48
N ASN A 367 -0.18 -29.49 -19.14
CA ASN A 367 -0.33 -29.94 -17.74
C ASN A 367 -1.36 -29.07 -16.98
N VAL A 368 -2.53 -28.89 -17.57
CA VAL A 368 -3.60 -28.03 -17.04
C VAL A 368 -4.70 -28.88 -16.41
N ARG A 369 -5.16 -28.50 -15.22
CA ARG A 369 -6.29 -29.15 -14.53
C ARG A 369 -7.50 -28.23 -14.49
N PHE A 370 -8.56 -28.59 -15.20
CA PHE A 370 -9.86 -27.92 -15.17
C PHE A 370 -10.71 -28.51 -14.05
N LYS A 371 -10.46 -28.15 -12.78
CA LYS A 371 -10.98 -28.87 -11.61
C LYS A 371 -12.48 -29.20 -11.67
N ASP A 372 -13.31 -28.22 -12.02
CA ASP A 372 -14.77 -28.38 -12.10
C ASP A 372 -15.26 -28.41 -13.56
N GLY A 373 -14.35 -28.55 -14.54
CA GLY A 373 -14.65 -28.66 -15.96
C GLY A 373 -14.75 -27.34 -16.75
N LEU A 374 -15.26 -27.47 -17.96
CA LEU A 374 -15.53 -26.46 -18.98
C LEU A 374 -17.02 -26.40 -19.28
N GLN A 375 -17.57 -25.19 -19.46
CA GLN A 375 -18.94 -24.98 -19.91
C GLN A 375 -19.05 -23.83 -20.91
N ALA A 376 -19.83 -24.01 -21.97
CA ALA A 376 -20.08 -22.97 -22.98
C ALA A 376 -18.78 -22.33 -23.55
N CYS A 377 -17.69 -23.10 -23.55
CA CYS A 377 -16.39 -22.64 -24.00
C CYS A 377 -16.24 -22.85 -25.51
N VAL A 378 -15.61 -21.89 -26.20
CA VAL A 378 -15.27 -22.02 -27.62
C VAL A 378 -13.76 -22.04 -27.76
N ALA A 379 -13.21 -23.09 -28.35
CA ALA A 379 -11.81 -23.20 -28.73
C ALA A 379 -11.72 -23.78 -30.14
N SER A 380 -10.97 -23.12 -31.02
CA SER A 380 -10.73 -23.61 -32.37
C SER A 380 -9.23 -23.73 -32.64
N ALA A 381 -8.76 -24.88 -33.10
CA ALA A 381 -7.35 -25.14 -33.37
C ALA A 381 -6.42 -24.74 -32.21
N CYS A 382 -6.84 -25.10 -30.99
CA CYS A 382 -6.04 -25.00 -29.77
C CYS A 382 -5.34 -26.33 -29.47
N ARG A 383 -4.29 -26.29 -28.65
CA ARG A 383 -3.50 -27.48 -28.28
C ARG A 383 -3.57 -27.74 -26.79
N PHE A 384 -3.96 -28.95 -26.42
CA PHE A 384 -4.09 -29.45 -25.05
C PHE A 384 -3.13 -30.63 -24.87
N GLU A 385 -2.24 -30.55 -23.89
CA GLU A 385 -1.20 -31.54 -23.64
C GLU A 385 -1.20 -31.90 -22.16
N TYR A 386 -1.36 -33.18 -21.83
CA TYR A 386 -1.37 -33.67 -20.45
C TYR A 386 -2.43 -32.98 -19.57
N CYS A 387 -3.55 -32.57 -20.16
CA CYS A 387 -4.60 -31.85 -19.43
C CYS A 387 -5.59 -32.81 -18.78
N ASN A 388 -6.16 -32.42 -17.64
CA ASN A 388 -7.33 -33.05 -17.03
C ASN A 388 -8.52 -32.11 -17.19
N LEU A 389 -9.54 -32.53 -17.95
CA LEU A 389 -10.70 -31.72 -18.32
C LEU A 389 -11.87 -31.79 -17.31
N GLY A 390 -11.61 -32.16 -16.05
CA GLY A 390 -12.54 -32.03 -14.91
C GLY A 390 -13.00 -33.35 -14.32
N PHE A 391 -14.13 -33.32 -13.59
CA PHE A 391 -14.76 -34.49 -12.98
C PHE A 391 -16.29 -34.38 -13.06
N GLY A 392 -16.98 -35.50 -13.27
CA GLY A 392 -18.46 -35.57 -13.27
C GLY A 392 -19.12 -35.26 -14.62
N GLN A 393 -20.45 -35.33 -14.63
CA GLN A 393 -21.29 -35.34 -15.85
C GLN A 393 -21.21 -34.05 -16.69
N ASP A 394 -20.93 -32.91 -16.06
CA ASP A 394 -20.91 -31.58 -16.69
C ASP A 394 -19.49 -31.04 -16.92
N ALA A 395 -18.51 -31.93 -17.00
CA ALA A 395 -17.11 -31.55 -17.10
C ALA A 395 -16.74 -30.89 -18.44
N VAL A 396 -17.46 -31.20 -19.53
CA VAL A 396 -17.31 -30.52 -20.82
C VAL A 396 -18.70 -30.31 -21.41
N ALA A 397 -19.39 -29.28 -20.92
CA ALA A 397 -20.79 -29.01 -21.28
C ALA A 397 -20.90 -27.88 -22.31
N ASP A 398 -21.70 -28.06 -23.38
CA ASP A 398 -22.02 -27.01 -24.36
C ASP A 398 -20.78 -26.35 -25.01
N CYS A 399 -19.67 -27.08 -25.07
CA CYS A 399 -18.40 -26.56 -25.57
C CYS A 399 -18.24 -26.80 -27.08
N LEU A 400 -17.65 -25.84 -27.79
CA LEU A 400 -17.24 -25.96 -29.19
C LEU A 400 -15.71 -26.05 -29.26
N LEU A 401 -15.17 -27.26 -29.28
CA LEU A 401 -13.74 -27.57 -29.27
C LEU A 401 -13.29 -28.13 -30.63
N THR A 402 -13.29 -27.29 -31.66
CA THR A 402 -13.13 -27.73 -33.07
C THR A 402 -11.69 -27.64 -33.55
N GLN A 403 -11.27 -28.56 -34.42
CA GLN A 403 -9.90 -28.59 -34.99
C GLN A 403 -8.78 -28.60 -33.93
N CYS A 404 -9.08 -28.96 -32.69
CA CYS A 404 -8.13 -28.93 -31.58
C CYS A 404 -7.23 -30.15 -31.58
N HIS A 405 -6.06 -30.02 -30.97
CA HIS A 405 -5.12 -31.12 -30.78
C HIS A 405 -5.07 -31.50 -29.30
N PHE A 406 -5.47 -32.72 -28.96
CA PHE A 406 -5.43 -33.27 -27.62
C PHE A 406 -4.38 -34.37 -27.54
N GLN A 407 -3.38 -34.21 -26.67
CA GLN A 407 -2.30 -35.17 -26.47
C GLN A 407 -2.23 -35.57 -24.99
N SER A 408 -2.35 -36.87 -24.72
CA SER A 408 -2.26 -37.42 -23.36
C SER A 408 -3.22 -36.76 -22.36
N CYS A 409 -4.37 -36.29 -22.84
CA CYS A 409 -5.38 -35.65 -22.02
C CYS A 409 -6.31 -36.68 -21.37
N HIS A 410 -6.84 -36.32 -20.20
CA HIS A 410 -7.84 -37.08 -19.48
C HIS A 410 -9.20 -36.38 -19.55
N PHE A 411 -10.19 -37.12 -20.03
CA PHE A 411 -11.59 -36.72 -20.08
C PHE A 411 -12.36 -37.55 -19.03
N PRO A 412 -13.10 -36.90 -18.10
CA PRO A 412 -13.83 -37.59 -17.03
C PRO A 412 -15.13 -38.25 -17.51
N PHE A 413 -15.82 -38.91 -16.57
CA PHE A 413 -17.11 -39.59 -16.71
C PHE A 413 -18.12 -38.88 -17.62
N LEU A 414 -18.53 -39.58 -18.67
CA LEU A 414 -19.54 -39.13 -19.62
C LEU A 414 -20.75 -40.02 -19.48
N GLU A 415 -21.87 -39.44 -19.05
CA GLU A 415 -23.13 -40.17 -18.96
C GLU A 415 -24.01 -39.89 -20.18
N ASP A 416 -24.97 -40.77 -20.46
CA ASP A 416 -25.89 -40.65 -21.60
C ASP A 416 -26.74 -39.36 -21.54
N CYS A 417 -26.86 -38.73 -20.36
CA CYS A 417 -27.51 -37.43 -20.15
C CYS A 417 -26.56 -36.21 -20.16
N SER A 418 -25.23 -36.40 -20.29
CA SER A 418 -24.28 -35.28 -20.30
C SER A 418 -24.54 -34.30 -21.46
N PRO A 419 -24.32 -32.98 -21.27
CA PRO A 419 -24.53 -31.96 -22.32
C PRO A 419 -23.65 -32.19 -23.55
N VAL A 420 -24.07 -31.65 -24.71
CA VAL A 420 -23.41 -31.87 -26.00
C VAL A 420 -22.15 -30.99 -26.09
N ALA A 421 -21.00 -31.61 -26.35
CA ALA A 421 -19.79 -30.92 -26.81
C ALA A 421 -19.57 -31.19 -28.30
N ASN A 422 -18.92 -30.29 -29.02
CA ASN A 422 -18.59 -30.46 -30.43
C ASN A 422 -17.07 -30.49 -30.61
N PHE A 423 -16.54 -31.62 -31.08
CA PHE A 423 -15.11 -31.79 -31.31
C PHE A 423 -14.70 -31.82 -32.78
N ALA A 424 -15.57 -31.44 -33.72
CA ALA A 424 -15.37 -31.65 -35.15
C ALA A 424 -13.97 -31.23 -35.65
N GLY A 425 -13.34 -32.12 -36.43
CA GLY A 425 -12.02 -31.92 -37.01
C GLY A 425 -10.85 -32.03 -36.03
N SER A 426 -11.08 -32.40 -34.76
CA SER A 426 -10.02 -32.48 -33.74
C SER A 426 -9.21 -33.77 -33.82
N GLN A 427 -7.98 -33.71 -33.31
CA GLN A 427 -7.05 -34.83 -33.23
C GLN A 427 -6.87 -35.25 -31.77
N PHE A 428 -6.96 -36.56 -31.51
CA PHE A 428 -6.79 -37.16 -30.19
C PHE A 428 -5.62 -38.15 -30.23
N ILE A 429 -4.58 -37.90 -29.44
CA ILE A 429 -3.38 -38.73 -29.35
C ILE A 429 -3.23 -39.23 -27.92
N ALA A 430 -3.24 -40.55 -27.72
CA ALA A 430 -3.01 -41.19 -26.42
C ALA A 430 -3.86 -40.62 -25.27
N CYS A 431 -5.11 -40.21 -25.56
CA CYS A 431 -6.02 -39.63 -24.58
C CYS A 431 -6.80 -40.72 -23.84
N ARG A 432 -7.13 -40.49 -22.56
CA ARG A 432 -7.92 -41.41 -21.74
C ARG A 432 -9.31 -40.82 -21.50
N ILE A 433 -10.36 -41.60 -21.78
CA ILE A 433 -11.74 -41.28 -21.44
C ILE A 433 -12.18 -42.26 -20.36
N GLN A 434 -12.71 -41.76 -19.23
CA GLN A 434 -13.27 -42.60 -18.17
C GLN A 434 -14.80 -42.65 -18.31
N TRP A 435 -15.40 -43.83 -18.15
CA TRP A 435 -16.81 -44.07 -18.49
C TRP A 435 -17.54 -44.88 -17.39
N SER A 436 -18.83 -44.57 -17.15
CA SER A 436 -19.64 -45.08 -16.01
C SER A 436 -20.99 -45.72 -16.38
N GLY A 437 -21.27 -46.03 -17.65
CA GLY A 437 -22.52 -46.69 -18.02
C GLY A 437 -22.51 -48.23 -17.85
N PRO A 438 -23.53 -48.94 -18.37
CA PRO A 438 -23.76 -50.38 -18.10
C PRO A 438 -22.91 -51.40 -18.91
N PHE A 439 -22.29 -50.99 -20.02
CA PHE A 439 -21.19 -51.69 -20.70
C PHE A 439 -20.00 -51.99 -19.75
N ALA A 440 -19.18 -52.98 -20.07
CA ALA A 440 -18.06 -53.35 -19.21
C ALA A 440 -16.95 -52.29 -19.29
N HIS A 441 -16.18 -52.13 -18.21
CA HIS A 441 -14.95 -51.35 -18.14
C HIS A 441 -13.89 -51.90 -19.12
N GLU A 442 -14.04 -51.67 -20.42
CA GLU A 442 -12.95 -51.87 -21.37
C GLU A 442 -12.18 -50.55 -21.48
N GLU A 443 -10.97 -50.57 -20.92
CA GLU A 443 -9.97 -49.50 -21.02
C GLU A 443 -9.43 -49.40 -22.45
N SER A 444 -10.25 -49.04 -23.44
CA SER A 444 -9.79 -48.63 -24.79
C SER A 444 -10.96 -48.20 -25.67
N PHE A 445 -10.69 -47.26 -26.58
CA PHE A 445 -11.66 -46.65 -27.47
C PHE A 445 -12.46 -47.67 -28.31
N VAL A 446 -13.76 -47.79 -28.05
CA VAL A 446 -14.76 -48.08 -29.09
C VAL A 446 -15.80 -46.96 -29.04
N ILE A 447 -15.54 -45.86 -29.76
CA ILE A 447 -16.55 -44.83 -30.00
C ILE A 447 -17.64 -45.45 -30.88
N ASN A 448 -18.77 -45.81 -30.28
CA ASN A 448 -19.93 -46.26 -31.04
C ASN A 448 -20.62 -45.07 -31.75
N SER A 449 -21.52 -45.36 -32.69
CA SER A 449 -22.24 -44.34 -33.48
C SER A 449 -23.09 -43.37 -32.65
N HIS A 450 -23.43 -43.73 -31.42
CA HIS A 450 -24.18 -42.87 -30.50
C HIS A 450 -23.31 -41.69 -30.05
N TRP A 451 -22.07 -41.95 -29.63
CA TRP A 451 -21.13 -40.90 -29.22
C TRP A 451 -20.60 -40.06 -30.39
N LEU A 452 -20.39 -40.65 -31.58
CA LEU A 452 -20.05 -39.88 -32.79
C LEU A 452 -21.08 -38.77 -33.08
N ARG A 453 -22.37 -39.07 -32.90
CA ARG A 453 -23.48 -38.13 -33.12
C ARG A 453 -23.63 -37.14 -31.96
N LYS A 454 -23.53 -37.62 -30.72
CA LYS A 454 -23.71 -36.79 -29.53
C LYS A 454 -22.58 -35.76 -29.36
N TRP A 455 -21.35 -36.11 -29.72
CA TRP A 455 -20.17 -35.24 -29.55
C TRP A 455 -19.66 -34.58 -30.82
N ASN A 456 -20.39 -34.76 -31.93
CA ASN A 456 -20.00 -34.37 -33.27
C ASN A 456 -18.50 -34.60 -33.52
N LEU A 457 -18.11 -35.87 -33.61
CA LEU A 457 -16.73 -36.28 -33.86
C LEU A 457 -16.41 -36.34 -35.37
N ALA A 458 -17.14 -35.58 -36.18
CA ALA A 458 -16.97 -35.58 -37.61
C ALA A 458 -15.55 -35.14 -37.99
N SER A 459 -14.90 -35.92 -38.87
CA SER A 459 -13.52 -35.67 -39.32
C SER A 459 -12.47 -35.66 -38.19
N CYS A 460 -12.76 -36.26 -37.04
CA CYS A 460 -11.76 -36.44 -35.99
C CYS A 460 -10.77 -37.57 -36.33
N SER A 461 -9.55 -37.46 -35.81
CA SER A 461 -8.55 -38.54 -35.87
C SER A 461 -8.19 -39.00 -34.45
N VAL A 462 -8.00 -40.31 -34.28
CA VAL A 462 -7.61 -40.93 -33.00
C VAL A 462 -6.40 -41.82 -33.25
N SER A 463 -5.35 -41.68 -32.45
CA SER A 463 -4.15 -42.51 -32.52
C SER A 463 -3.64 -42.86 -31.11
N ASP A 464 -3.24 -44.11 -30.91
CA ASP A 464 -2.59 -44.54 -29.66
C ASP A 464 -1.12 -44.11 -29.63
N SER A 465 -0.49 -44.13 -28.45
CA SER A 465 0.94 -43.78 -28.30
C SER A 465 1.89 -44.78 -28.99
N HIS A 466 1.36 -45.79 -29.66
CA HIS A 466 2.06 -46.83 -30.40
C HIS A 466 1.52 -46.99 -31.82
N GLY A 467 1.61 -45.94 -32.64
CA GLY A 467 1.47 -46.03 -34.11
C GLY A 467 0.06 -46.07 -34.63
#